data_AF-A0A9D9GRE3-F1
#
_entry.id   AF-A0A9D9GRE3-F1
#
_cell.length_a   1.000
_cell.length_b   1.000
_cell.length_c   1.000
_cell.angle_alpha   90.00
_cell.angle_beta   90.00
_cell.angle_gamma   90.00
#
_symmetry.space_group_name_H-M   'P 1'
#
loop_
_entity.id
_entity.type
_entity.pdbx_description
1 polymer ?
#
loop_
_entity_poly.entity_id
_entity_poly.type
_entity_poly.pdbx_seq_one_letter_code
_entity_poly.pdbx_strand_id
1 'polypeptide(L)'
;MSENAKQPNPQKEMKLDKKREKKHVSIEKKIDRENAAYEKKTNALKTKYSSKIESAKTGQKEEHLEGQKNDALRKLDSKHSRKVEKLKRSDIILRDRYQAYVHPNDLQKDMMRYHRNSLGHSLCFLAIAVGALGFCFTYSHLSVCDFSTGVDIIFNIIFMLVTFLTAEKVKVYNVKSSFAAMILGVLEILHFVWYTIPTYSNAAAQMPTWVFIATLVCYIIGGISLLFVGVTNYYRGTILKNYLKQQAATDYSAALELKGGK
;
A
#
# COMPACT_ATOMS: atom_id res chain seq x y z
N MET A 1 -1.61 32.82 19.32
CA MET A 1 -1.32 31.44 19.79
C MET A 1 -0.66 30.66 18.66
N SER A 2 0.67 30.51 18.69
CA SER A 2 1.41 29.74 17.69
C SER A 2 1.21 28.25 17.94
N GLU A 3 0.39 27.62 17.11
CA GLU A 3 0.11 26.19 17.18
C GLU A 3 1.37 25.44 16.71
N ASN A 4 2.10 24.89 17.67
CA ASN A 4 3.38 24.21 17.48
C ASN A 4 3.16 22.97 16.59
N ALA A 5 3.53 23.07 15.32
CA ALA A 5 3.37 21.98 14.35
C ALA A 5 4.18 20.78 14.81
N LYS A 6 3.48 19.74 15.30
CA LYS A 6 4.08 18.52 15.83
C LYS A 6 4.91 17.86 14.72
N GLN A 7 6.23 17.92 14.87
CA GLN A 7 7.17 17.33 13.92
C GLN A 7 6.86 15.83 13.70
N PRO A 8 7.03 15.33 12.47
CA PRO A 8 6.77 13.92 12.16
C PRO A 8 7.60 13.00 13.06
N ASN A 9 6.98 11.92 13.55
CA ASN A 9 7.63 10.96 14.44
C ASN A 9 8.78 10.24 13.69
N PRO A 10 10.04 10.46 14.08
CA PRO A 10 11.22 9.96 13.35
C PRO A 10 11.23 8.43 13.21
N GLN A 11 10.64 7.72 14.19
CA GLN A 11 10.64 6.25 14.20
C GLN A 11 9.74 5.64 13.10
N LYS A 12 8.68 6.35 12.68
CA LYS A 12 7.82 5.88 11.59
C LYS A 12 8.47 6.08 10.23
N GLU A 13 9.17 7.21 10.04
CA GLU A 13 9.95 7.47 8.84
C GLU A 13 11.04 6.41 8.66
N MET A 14 11.78 6.10 9.74
CA MET A 14 12.84 5.08 9.73
C MET A 14 12.35 3.68 9.32
N LYS A 15 11.17 3.24 9.77
CA LYS A 15 10.61 1.92 9.38
C LYS A 15 10.22 1.88 7.91
N LEU A 16 9.68 2.99 7.39
CA LEU A 16 9.26 3.09 6.00
C LEU A 16 10.48 3.18 5.07
N ASP A 17 11.54 3.85 5.51
CA ASP A 17 12.85 3.91 4.83
C ASP A 17 13.48 2.51 4.72
N LYS A 18 13.52 1.73 5.81
CA LYS A 18 14.03 0.35 5.79
C LYS A 18 13.29 -0.56 4.80
N LYS A 19 11.96 -0.41 4.67
CA LYS A 19 11.18 -1.20 3.70
C LYS A 19 11.49 -0.78 2.25
N ARG A 20 11.88 0.47 2.02
CA ARG A 20 12.25 1.02 0.72
C ARG A 20 13.66 0.65 0.31
N GLU A 21 14.59 0.73 1.26
CA GLU A 21 15.94 0.20 1.11
C GLU A 21 15.88 -1.27 0.67
N LYS A 22 15.04 -2.08 1.32
CA LYS A 22 14.82 -3.48 0.88
C LYS A 22 14.28 -3.62 -0.56
N LYS A 23 13.41 -2.71 -1.03
CA LYS A 23 12.89 -2.76 -2.41
C LYS A 23 13.92 -2.30 -3.44
N HIS A 24 14.65 -1.22 -3.19
CA HIS A 24 15.75 -0.77 -4.04
C HIS A 24 16.84 -1.82 -4.11
N VAL A 25 17.27 -2.35 -2.96
CA VAL A 25 18.22 -3.47 -2.88
C VAL A 25 17.70 -4.69 -3.63
N SER A 26 16.39 -4.95 -3.64
CA SER A 26 15.82 -6.03 -4.45
C SER A 26 15.87 -5.78 -5.95
N ILE A 27 15.80 -4.54 -6.42
CA ILE A 27 15.89 -4.20 -7.84
C ILE A 27 17.35 -4.21 -8.29
N GLU A 28 18.26 -3.63 -7.50
CA GLU A 28 19.71 -3.70 -7.74
C GLU A 28 20.18 -5.16 -7.83
N LYS A 29 19.81 -6.01 -6.87
CA LYS A 29 20.11 -7.45 -6.93
C LYS A 29 19.56 -8.14 -8.19
N LYS A 30 18.43 -7.67 -8.74
CA LYS A 30 17.91 -8.21 -10.01
C LYS A 30 18.74 -7.74 -11.19
N ILE A 31 19.18 -6.49 -11.20
CA ILE A 31 20.10 -5.95 -12.22
C ILE A 31 21.41 -6.73 -12.18
N ASP A 32 22.00 -6.93 -11.00
CA ASP A 32 23.26 -7.67 -10.84
C ASP A 32 23.15 -9.11 -11.35
N ARG A 33 22.04 -9.80 -11.02
CA ARG A 33 21.76 -11.15 -11.53
C ARG A 33 21.62 -11.18 -13.05
N GLU A 34 20.98 -10.18 -13.65
CA GLU A 34 20.85 -10.08 -15.11
C GLU A 34 22.19 -9.77 -15.79
N ASN A 35 23.04 -8.94 -15.18
CA ASN A 35 24.39 -8.64 -15.66
C ASN A 35 25.27 -9.90 -15.62
N ALA A 36 25.28 -10.62 -14.49
CA ALA A 36 26.01 -11.87 -14.35
C ALA A 36 25.52 -12.96 -15.34
N ALA A 37 24.21 -13.05 -15.55
CA ALA A 37 23.63 -13.97 -16.54
C ALA A 37 23.99 -13.58 -17.98
N TYR A 38 24.13 -12.28 -18.28
CA TYR A 38 24.58 -11.78 -19.57
C TYR A 38 26.05 -12.14 -19.80
N GLU A 39 26.94 -11.87 -18.84
CA GLU A 39 28.36 -12.23 -18.93
C GLU A 39 28.57 -13.72 -19.18
N LYS A 40 27.84 -14.58 -18.44
CA LYS A 40 27.90 -16.04 -18.63
C LYS A 40 27.49 -16.45 -20.06
N LYS A 41 26.44 -15.84 -20.62
CA LYS A 41 25.98 -16.12 -21.99
C LYS A 41 26.96 -15.61 -23.04
N THR A 42 27.53 -14.43 -22.82
CA THR A 42 28.55 -13.84 -23.70
C THR A 42 29.80 -14.71 -23.75
N ASN A 43 30.29 -15.18 -22.60
CA ASN A 43 31.44 -16.07 -22.54
C ASN A 43 31.15 -17.41 -23.22
N ALA A 44 30.00 -18.03 -22.96
CA ALA A 44 29.59 -19.27 -23.62
C ALA A 44 29.49 -19.14 -25.16
N LEU A 45 28.99 -18.00 -25.65
CA LEU A 45 28.95 -17.68 -27.08
C LEU A 45 30.36 -17.55 -27.66
N LYS A 46 31.24 -16.79 -27.01
CA LYS A 46 32.64 -16.63 -27.44
C LYS A 46 33.33 -17.99 -27.56
N THR A 47 33.27 -18.82 -26.52
CA THR A 47 33.88 -20.16 -26.52
C THR A 47 33.29 -21.05 -27.62
N LYS A 48 31.97 -21.01 -27.84
CA LYS A 48 31.29 -21.80 -28.88
C LYS A 48 31.71 -21.42 -30.30
N TYR A 49 31.97 -20.15 -30.58
CA TYR A 49 32.39 -19.70 -31.91
C TYR A 49 33.90 -19.88 -32.10
N SER A 50 34.73 -19.68 -31.07
CA SER A 50 36.18 -19.95 -31.14
C SER A 50 36.46 -21.40 -31.54
N SER A 51 35.81 -22.39 -30.91
CA SER A 51 36.01 -23.80 -31.28
C SER A 51 35.54 -24.14 -32.68
N LYS A 52 34.51 -23.45 -33.19
CA LYS A 52 34.05 -23.60 -34.58
C LYS A 52 35.02 -23.00 -35.59
N ILE A 53 35.58 -21.83 -35.28
CA ILE A 53 36.56 -21.15 -36.14
C ILE A 53 37.83 -22.00 -36.25
N GLU A 54 38.36 -22.50 -35.13
CA GLU A 54 39.53 -23.40 -35.12
C GLU A 54 39.34 -24.68 -35.96
N SER A 55 38.10 -25.17 -36.07
CA SER A 55 37.78 -26.36 -36.89
C SER A 55 37.66 -26.06 -38.40
N ALA A 56 37.54 -24.79 -38.80
CA ALA A 56 37.29 -24.38 -40.17
C ALA A 56 38.60 -24.12 -40.93
N LYS A 57 39.15 -25.13 -41.61
CA LYS A 57 40.44 -25.04 -42.34
C LYS A 57 40.47 -24.11 -43.58
N THR A 58 39.48 -23.25 -43.80
CA THR A 58 39.35 -22.44 -45.04
C THR A 58 38.97 -21.01 -44.69
N GLY A 59 39.78 -20.02 -45.09
CA GLY A 59 39.61 -18.61 -44.67
C GLY A 59 38.22 -18.01 -44.95
N GLN A 60 37.56 -18.39 -46.04
CA GLN A 60 36.19 -17.95 -46.34
C GLN A 60 35.14 -18.41 -45.30
N LYS A 61 35.34 -19.59 -44.69
CA LYS A 61 34.42 -20.11 -43.66
C LYS A 61 34.63 -19.42 -42.32
N GLU A 62 35.85 -19.01 -42.01
CA GLU A 62 36.18 -18.29 -40.78
C GLU A 62 35.48 -16.91 -40.76
N GLU A 63 35.58 -16.14 -41.84
CA GLU A 63 34.96 -14.82 -41.95
C GLU A 63 33.43 -14.89 -41.78
N HIS A 64 32.79 -15.88 -42.39
CA HIS A 64 31.36 -16.10 -42.21
C HIS A 64 30.98 -16.48 -40.77
N LEU A 65 31.80 -17.30 -40.09
CA LEU A 65 31.58 -17.65 -38.67
C LEU A 65 31.79 -16.47 -37.73
N GLU A 66 32.76 -15.60 -38.01
CA GLU A 66 32.97 -14.34 -37.30
C GLU A 66 31.77 -13.40 -37.42
N GLY A 67 31.21 -13.27 -38.63
CA GLY A 67 29.98 -12.50 -38.85
C GLY A 67 28.81 -13.02 -38.00
N GLN A 68 28.58 -14.34 -37.99
CA GLN A 68 27.54 -14.97 -37.17
C GLN A 68 27.76 -14.76 -35.66
N LYS A 69 29.01 -14.81 -35.18
CA LYS A 69 29.39 -14.53 -33.79
C LYS A 69 28.99 -13.10 -33.41
N ASN A 70 29.36 -12.13 -34.24
CA ASN A 70 29.10 -10.71 -33.98
C ASN A 70 27.61 -10.39 -34.00
N ASP A 71 26.85 -10.98 -34.94
CA ASP A 71 25.38 -10.84 -34.99
C ASP A 71 24.69 -11.44 -33.76
N ALA A 72 25.15 -12.61 -33.30
CA ALA A 72 24.62 -13.25 -32.10
C ALA A 72 24.90 -12.40 -30.84
N LEU A 73 26.12 -11.84 -30.72
CA LEU A 73 26.49 -10.94 -29.64
C LEU A 73 25.66 -9.66 -29.65
N ARG A 74 25.46 -9.03 -30.82
CA ARG A 74 24.63 -7.83 -30.97
C ARG A 74 23.16 -8.08 -30.57
N LYS A 75 22.59 -9.23 -30.94
CA LYS A 75 21.24 -9.64 -30.51
C LYS A 75 21.15 -9.87 -29.01
N LEU A 76 22.19 -10.46 -28.41
CA LEU A 76 22.24 -10.68 -26.96
C LEU A 76 22.34 -9.35 -26.19
N ASP A 77 23.21 -8.45 -26.64
CA ASP A 77 23.46 -7.16 -26.02
C ASP A 77 22.22 -6.25 -26.07
N SER A 78 21.56 -6.17 -27.23
CA SER A 78 20.30 -5.42 -27.37
C SER A 78 19.18 -5.98 -26.48
N LYS A 79 19.09 -7.30 -26.33
CA LYS A 79 18.11 -7.94 -25.43
C LYS A 79 18.40 -7.65 -23.96
N HIS A 80 19.67 -7.72 -23.56
CA HIS A 80 20.11 -7.40 -22.21
C HIS A 80 19.84 -5.93 -21.87
N SER A 81 20.28 -5.00 -22.74
CA SER A 81 20.07 -3.56 -22.58
C SER A 81 18.61 -3.19 -22.37
N ARG A 82 17.70 -3.73 -23.20
CA ARG A 82 16.24 -3.50 -23.05
C ARG A 82 15.70 -3.99 -21.71
N LYS A 83 16.23 -5.10 -21.18
CA LYS A 83 15.76 -5.68 -19.92
C LYS A 83 16.25 -4.88 -18.72
N VAL A 84 17.51 -4.47 -18.72
CA VAL A 84 18.09 -3.60 -17.70
C VAL A 84 17.39 -2.23 -17.70
N GLU A 85 17.13 -1.66 -18.87
CA GLU A 85 16.43 -0.38 -18.98
C GLU A 85 15.00 -0.44 -18.42
N LYS A 86 14.25 -1.53 -18.68
CA LYS A 86 12.92 -1.73 -18.06
C LYS A 86 13.00 -1.77 -16.53
N LEU A 87 14.01 -2.43 -15.97
CA LEU A 87 14.22 -2.47 -14.51
C LEU A 87 14.54 -1.08 -13.96
N LYS A 88 15.47 -0.35 -14.59
CA LYS A 88 15.82 1.03 -14.20
C LYS A 88 14.61 1.98 -14.27
N ARG A 89 13.83 1.93 -15.35
CA ARG A 89 12.60 2.74 -15.48
C ARG A 89 11.59 2.41 -14.38
N SER A 90 11.43 1.13 -14.03
CA SER A 90 10.52 0.74 -12.95
C SER A 90 10.95 1.29 -11.59
N ASP A 91 12.26 1.35 -11.33
CA ASP A 91 12.83 1.90 -10.10
C ASP A 91 12.59 3.41 -9.98
N ILE A 92 12.86 4.16 -11.07
CA ILE A 92 12.63 5.60 -11.15
C ILE A 92 11.15 5.93 -10.90
N ILE A 93 10.22 5.23 -11.58
CA ILE A 93 8.78 5.45 -11.41
C ILE A 93 8.34 5.18 -9.97
N LEU A 94 8.88 4.14 -9.33
CA LEU A 94 8.59 3.83 -7.93
C LEU A 94 9.11 4.91 -6.99
N ARG A 95 10.31 5.44 -7.25
CA ARG A 95 10.92 6.54 -6.49
C ARG A 95 10.13 7.83 -6.61
N ASP A 96 9.71 8.19 -7.82
CA ASP A 96 8.93 9.40 -8.09
C ASP A 96 7.54 9.34 -7.46
N ARG A 97 6.83 8.21 -7.63
CA ARG A 97 5.52 8.00 -6.97
C ARG A 97 5.62 8.06 -5.45
N TYR A 98 6.74 7.61 -4.91
CA TYR A 98 6.99 7.64 -3.49
C TYR A 98 7.30 9.06 -2.98
N GLN A 99 8.18 9.80 -3.67
CA GLN A 99 8.46 11.22 -3.38
C GLN A 99 7.17 12.04 -3.36
N ALA A 100 6.33 11.86 -4.40
CA ALA A 100 5.01 12.48 -4.51
C ALA A 100 4.07 12.13 -3.33
N TYR A 101 4.21 10.94 -2.77
CA TYR A 101 3.35 10.49 -1.68
C TYR A 101 3.72 11.13 -0.33
N VAL A 102 5.01 11.30 -0.06
CA VAL A 102 5.50 11.69 1.28
C VAL A 102 5.76 13.17 1.39
N HIS A 103 6.26 13.80 0.32
CA HIS A 103 6.40 15.23 0.23
C HIS A 103 5.64 15.70 -1.01
N PRO A 104 4.30 15.77 -0.92
CA PRO A 104 3.53 16.24 -2.05
C PRO A 104 3.95 17.67 -2.38
N ASN A 105 4.32 17.90 -3.64
CA ASN A 105 4.51 19.27 -4.14
C ASN A 105 3.19 20.04 -4.04
N ASP A 106 3.22 21.37 -4.11
CA ASP A 106 2.01 22.17 -3.93
C ASP A 106 0.91 21.82 -4.95
N LEU A 107 1.28 21.47 -6.19
CA LEU A 107 0.36 20.93 -7.18
C LEU A 107 -0.34 19.66 -6.69
N GLN A 108 0.39 18.74 -6.05
CA GLN A 108 -0.18 17.49 -5.56
C GLN A 108 -1.06 17.71 -4.33
N LYS A 109 -0.69 18.64 -3.45
CA LYS A 109 -1.56 19.05 -2.33
C LYS A 109 -2.88 19.64 -2.84
N ASP A 110 -2.84 20.44 -3.91
CA ASP A 110 -4.04 20.96 -4.55
C ASP A 110 -4.85 19.85 -5.23
N MET A 111 -4.19 18.90 -5.92
CA MET A 111 -4.85 17.73 -6.50
C MET A 111 -5.60 16.87 -5.47
N MET A 112 -5.17 16.84 -4.20
CA MET A 112 -5.90 16.12 -3.14
C MET A 112 -7.30 16.68 -2.89
N ARG A 113 -7.61 17.91 -3.32
CA ARG A 113 -8.96 18.47 -3.25
C ARG A 113 -9.93 17.81 -4.25
N TYR A 114 -9.40 17.37 -5.38
CA TYR A 114 -10.18 16.80 -6.48
C TYR A 114 -10.15 15.27 -6.49
N HIS A 115 -9.06 14.68 -5.98
CA HIS A 115 -8.93 13.24 -5.91
C HIS A 115 -9.56 12.68 -4.63
N ARG A 116 -10.27 11.56 -4.73
CA ARG A 116 -10.88 10.90 -3.56
C ARG A 116 -9.87 9.96 -2.91
N ASN A 117 -9.96 9.78 -1.59
CA ASN A 117 -9.17 8.81 -0.86
C ASN A 117 -9.63 7.37 -1.11
N SER A 118 -9.37 6.83 -2.31
CA SER A 118 -9.83 5.49 -2.72
C SER A 118 -9.32 4.40 -1.78
N LEU A 119 -8.04 4.45 -1.38
CA LEU A 119 -7.44 3.46 -0.50
C LEU A 119 -8.10 3.43 0.89
N GLY A 120 -8.28 4.59 1.52
CA GLY A 120 -8.94 4.65 2.83
C GLY A 120 -10.38 4.18 2.78
N HIS A 121 -11.10 4.55 1.72
CA HIS A 121 -12.47 4.14 1.47
C HIS A 121 -12.61 2.63 1.25
N SER A 122 -11.76 2.04 0.39
CA SER A 122 -11.76 0.59 0.14
C SER A 122 -11.41 -0.23 1.37
N LEU A 123 -10.49 0.25 2.23
CA LEU A 123 -10.17 -0.43 3.48
C LEU A 123 -11.32 -0.39 4.49
N CYS A 124 -12.10 0.68 4.56
CA CYS A 124 -13.34 0.70 5.36
C CYS A 124 -14.34 -0.34 4.85
N PHE A 125 -14.54 -0.43 3.52
CA PHE A 125 -15.40 -1.46 2.95
C PHE A 125 -14.88 -2.87 3.19
N LEU A 126 -13.56 -3.07 3.15
CA LEU A 126 -12.95 -4.34 3.50
C LEU A 126 -13.26 -4.71 4.97
N ALA A 127 -13.17 -3.75 5.90
CA ALA A 127 -13.53 -3.98 7.29
C ALA A 127 -15.02 -4.36 7.44
N ILE A 128 -15.93 -3.66 6.76
CA ILE A 128 -17.36 -4.00 6.75
C ILE A 128 -17.57 -5.42 6.19
N ALA A 129 -16.96 -5.75 5.05
CA ALA A 129 -17.14 -7.05 4.41
C ALA A 129 -16.62 -8.21 5.28
N VAL A 130 -15.43 -8.03 5.88
CA VAL A 130 -14.83 -9.03 6.75
C VAL A 130 -15.57 -9.13 8.09
N GLY A 131 -16.02 -8.01 8.66
CA GLY A 131 -16.87 -7.99 9.85
C GLY A 131 -18.21 -8.70 9.63
N ALA A 132 -18.86 -8.45 8.48
CA ALA A 132 -20.09 -9.17 8.09
C ALA A 132 -19.84 -10.67 7.89
N LEU A 133 -18.69 -11.06 7.32
CA LEU A 133 -18.31 -12.46 7.18
C LEU A 133 -18.09 -13.14 8.55
N GLY A 134 -17.39 -12.46 9.46
CA GLY A 134 -17.20 -12.92 10.84
C GLY A 134 -18.51 -13.04 11.62
N PHE A 135 -19.42 -12.08 11.41
CA PHE A 135 -20.80 -12.14 11.91
C PHE A 135 -21.51 -13.39 11.38
N CYS A 136 -21.58 -13.60 10.06
CA CYS A 136 -22.22 -14.79 9.48
C CYS A 136 -21.65 -16.12 10.01
N PHE A 137 -20.32 -16.21 10.21
CA PHE A 137 -19.71 -17.40 10.80
C PHE A 137 -20.11 -17.61 12.26
N THR A 138 -20.17 -16.54 13.05
CA THR A 138 -20.58 -16.61 14.46
C THR A 138 -22.01 -17.13 14.59
N TYR A 139 -22.95 -16.57 13.82
CA TYR A 139 -24.38 -16.86 13.99
C TYR A 139 -24.87 -18.10 13.24
N SER A 140 -24.13 -18.59 12.24
CA SER A 140 -24.49 -19.84 11.55
C SER A 140 -24.36 -21.09 12.44
N HIS A 141 -23.61 -20.99 13.54
CA HIS A 141 -23.34 -22.12 14.45
C HIS A 141 -23.87 -21.88 15.88
N LEU A 142 -24.58 -20.78 16.12
CA LEU A 142 -25.27 -20.54 17.39
C LEU A 142 -26.66 -21.19 17.35
N SER A 143 -26.92 -22.14 18.23
CA SER A 143 -28.23 -22.80 18.34
C SER A 143 -29.18 -22.10 19.33
N VAL A 144 -28.64 -21.24 20.21
CA VAL A 144 -29.42 -20.56 21.26
C VAL A 144 -29.46 -19.05 21.01
N CYS A 145 -30.68 -18.51 20.96
CA CYS A 145 -30.94 -17.09 20.81
C CYS A 145 -31.29 -16.49 22.18
N ASP A 146 -30.28 -16.05 22.92
CA ASP A 146 -30.48 -15.34 24.18
C ASP A 146 -30.63 -13.83 23.95
N PHE A 147 -31.11 -13.10 24.95
CA PHE A 147 -31.21 -11.65 24.89
C PHE A 147 -29.85 -10.99 24.57
N SER A 148 -28.75 -11.53 25.11
CA SER A 148 -27.38 -11.10 24.81
C SER A 148 -27.05 -11.19 23.32
N THR A 149 -27.47 -12.29 22.68
CA THR A 149 -27.33 -12.54 21.24
C THR A 149 -28.04 -11.47 20.42
N GLY A 150 -29.26 -11.07 20.82
CA GLY A 150 -30.02 -10.01 20.17
C GLY A 150 -29.36 -8.64 20.27
N VAL A 151 -28.83 -8.29 21.45
CA VAL A 151 -28.08 -7.03 21.65
C VAL A 151 -26.84 -6.98 20.76
N ASP A 152 -26.14 -8.11 20.62
CA ASP A 152 -24.94 -8.20 19.79
C ASP A 152 -25.23 -8.02 18.29
N ILE A 153 -26.34 -8.59 17.81
CA ILE A 153 -26.80 -8.39 16.43
C ILE A 153 -27.08 -6.91 16.15
N ILE A 154 -27.79 -6.25 17.06
CA ILE A 154 -28.09 -4.82 16.94
C ILE A 154 -26.80 -4.00 16.95
N PHE A 155 -25.86 -4.32 17.85
CA PHE A 155 -24.56 -3.65 17.91
C PHE A 155 -23.80 -3.78 16.59
N ASN A 156 -23.75 -4.98 15.99
CA ASN A 156 -23.05 -5.21 14.73
C ASN A 156 -23.67 -4.41 13.56
N ILE A 157 -25.00 -4.37 13.47
CA ILE A 157 -25.70 -3.57 12.45
C ILE A 157 -25.37 -2.08 12.60
N ILE A 158 -25.47 -1.54 13.82
CA ILE A 158 -25.13 -0.14 14.11
C ILE A 158 -23.66 0.12 13.78
N PHE A 159 -22.77 -0.80 14.16
CA PHE A 159 -21.33 -0.70 13.90
C PHE A 159 -21.03 -0.62 12.39
N MET A 160 -21.64 -1.49 11.58
CA MET A 160 -21.48 -1.47 10.13
C MET A 160 -22.01 -0.16 9.51
N LEU A 161 -23.14 0.37 9.99
CA LEU A 161 -23.70 1.65 9.54
C LEU A 161 -22.76 2.83 9.87
N VAL A 162 -22.25 2.90 11.10
CA VAL A 162 -21.32 3.96 11.50
C VAL A 162 -19.99 3.85 10.75
N THR A 163 -19.53 2.63 10.47
CA THR A 163 -18.34 2.38 9.66
C THR A 163 -18.55 2.83 8.20
N PHE A 164 -19.74 2.57 7.63
CA PHE A 164 -20.11 3.04 6.30
C PHE A 164 -20.15 4.57 6.21
N LEU A 165 -20.77 5.24 7.19
CA LEU A 165 -20.77 6.71 7.29
C LEU A 165 -19.34 7.27 7.41
N THR A 166 -18.49 6.58 8.17
CA THR A 166 -17.07 6.94 8.30
C THR A 166 -16.34 6.78 6.96
N ALA A 167 -16.64 5.74 6.18
CA ALA A 167 -16.06 5.51 4.86
C ALA A 167 -16.35 6.66 3.87
N GLU A 168 -17.57 7.21 3.90
CA GLU A 168 -17.92 8.38 3.07
C GLU A 168 -17.18 9.65 3.51
N LYS A 169 -16.93 9.86 4.81
CA LYS A 169 -16.17 11.02 5.28
C LYS A 169 -14.66 10.89 5.07
N VAL A 170 -14.11 9.67 5.13
CA VAL A 170 -12.70 9.38 4.82
C VAL A 170 -12.36 9.68 3.37
N LYS A 171 -13.34 9.52 2.45
CA LYS A 171 -13.21 9.81 1.01
C LYS A 171 -12.78 11.25 0.72
N VAL A 172 -13.18 12.19 1.57
CA VAL A 172 -12.90 13.64 1.45
C VAL A 172 -11.80 14.12 2.41
N TYR A 173 -10.97 13.21 2.94
CA TYR A 173 -9.85 13.53 3.83
C TYR A 173 -10.24 14.29 5.12
N ASN A 174 -11.45 14.09 5.63
CA ASN A 174 -11.88 14.76 6.85
C ASN A 174 -11.08 14.24 8.06
N VAL A 175 -10.40 15.13 8.78
CA VAL A 175 -9.57 14.74 9.94
C VAL A 175 -10.41 14.18 11.09
N LYS A 176 -11.66 14.65 11.28
CA LYS A 176 -12.55 14.15 12.33
C LYS A 176 -12.93 12.69 12.11
N SER A 177 -13.14 12.27 10.86
CA SER A 177 -13.44 10.87 10.55
C SER A 177 -12.25 9.94 10.75
N SER A 178 -11.02 10.46 10.78
CA SER A 178 -9.86 9.66 11.16
C SER A 178 -9.95 9.16 12.60
N PHE A 179 -10.38 10.03 13.53
CA PHE A 179 -10.60 9.64 14.92
C PHE A 179 -11.76 8.66 15.05
N ALA A 180 -12.86 8.88 14.32
CA ALA A 180 -13.98 7.94 14.26
C ALA A 180 -13.52 6.55 13.79
N ALA A 181 -12.75 6.46 12.70
CA ALA A 181 -12.21 5.20 12.20
C ALA A 181 -11.28 4.50 13.22
N MET A 182 -10.45 5.26 13.93
CA MET A 182 -9.60 4.70 14.99
C MET A 182 -10.44 4.13 16.15
N ILE A 183 -11.44 4.87 16.62
CA ILE A 183 -12.33 4.43 17.69
C ILE A 183 -13.08 3.16 17.28
N LEU A 184 -13.62 3.12 16.05
CA LEU A 184 -14.30 1.94 15.52
C LEU A 184 -13.36 0.74 15.44
N GLY A 185 -12.12 0.91 14.98
CA GLY A 185 -11.13 -0.17 14.94
C GLY A 185 -10.79 -0.72 16.34
N VAL A 186 -10.73 0.13 17.36
CA VAL A 186 -10.57 -0.31 18.77
C VAL A 186 -11.83 -1.02 19.26
N LEU A 187 -13.01 -0.48 18.98
CA LEU A 187 -14.29 -1.09 19.37
C LEU A 187 -14.47 -2.48 18.75
N GLU A 188 -14.04 -2.70 17.52
CA GLU A 188 -14.12 -4.01 16.85
C GLU A 188 -13.22 -5.06 17.53
N ILE A 189 -12.01 -4.66 17.93
CA ILE A 189 -11.10 -5.54 18.68
C ILE A 189 -11.65 -5.79 20.09
N LEU A 190 -12.18 -4.76 20.75
CA LEU A 190 -12.75 -4.89 22.09
C LEU A 190 -14.01 -5.76 22.09
N HIS A 191 -14.85 -5.63 21.07
CA HIS A 191 -16.04 -6.44 20.85
C HIS A 191 -15.68 -7.92 20.73
N PHE A 192 -14.66 -8.24 19.94
CA PHE A 192 -14.15 -9.61 19.85
C PHE A 192 -13.71 -10.16 21.22
N VAL A 193 -12.98 -9.37 22.01
CA VAL A 193 -12.48 -9.80 23.33
C VAL A 193 -13.62 -9.96 24.34
N TRP A 194 -14.59 -9.06 24.36
CA TRP A 194 -15.65 -9.02 25.36
C TRP A 194 -16.80 -9.98 25.05
N TYR A 195 -17.17 -10.15 23.78
CA TYR A 195 -18.32 -10.95 23.39
C TYR A 195 -17.91 -12.32 22.83
N THR A 196 -17.03 -12.35 21.83
CA THR A 196 -16.71 -13.60 21.10
C THR A 196 -15.97 -14.61 21.96
N ILE A 197 -15.01 -14.17 22.79
CA ILE A 197 -14.25 -15.07 23.66
C ILE A 197 -15.14 -15.73 24.73
N PRO A 198 -15.94 -14.99 25.52
CA PRO A 198 -16.82 -15.63 26.51
C PRO A 198 -17.92 -16.48 25.88
N THR A 199 -18.42 -16.08 24.70
CA THR A 199 -19.38 -16.89 23.96
C THR A 199 -18.77 -18.23 23.56
N TYR A 200 -17.51 -18.24 23.10
CA TYR A 200 -16.81 -19.49 22.81
C TYR A 200 -16.57 -20.35 24.06
N SER A 201 -16.21 -19.76 25.21
CA SER A 201 -15.98 -20.56 26.43
C SER A 201 -17.27 -21.20 26.96
N ASN A 202 -18.38 -20.46 26.89
CA ASN A 202 -19.67 -20.91 27.41
C ASN A 202 -20.41 -21.82 26.42
N ALA A 203 -20.18 -21.63 25.12
CA ALA A 203 -20.73 -22.42 24.03
C ALA A 203 -19.68 -23.36 23.41
N ALA A 204 -18.65 -23.76 24.17
CA ALA A 204 -17.54 -24.58 23.67
C ALA A 204 -17.99 -25.94 23.08
N ALA A 205 -19.18 -26.41 23.47
CA ALA A 205 -19.81 -27.60 22.90
C ALA A 205 -20.56 -27.36 21.57
N GLN A 206 -20.84 -26.10 21.21
CA GLN A 206 -21.71 -25.74 20.07
C GLN A 206 -20.92 -25.11 18.91
N MET A 207 -19.83 -24.38 19.18
CA MET A 207 -19.05 -23.69 18.14
C MET A 207 -17.79 -24.48 17.77
N PRO A 208 -17.65 -24.97 16.52
CA PRO A 208 -16.44 -25.63 16.08
C PRO A 208 -15.22 -24.69 16.16
N THR A 209 -14.06 -25.22 16.58
CA THR A 209 -12.82 -24.44 16.75
C THR A 209 -12.40 -23.67 15.49
N TRP A 210 -12.64 -24.23 14.30
CA TRP A 210 -12.31 -23.56 13.05
C TRP A 210 -13.19 -22.32 12.79
N VAL A 211 -14.46 -22.34 13.21
CA VAL A 211 -15.38 -21.18 13.10
C VAL A 211 -14.90 -20.07 14.04
N PHE A 212 -14.48 -20.43 15.26
CA PHE A 212 -13.88 -19.49 16.19
C PHE A 212 -12.61 -18.84 15.61
N ILE A 213 -11.68 -19.65 15.06
CA ILE A 213 -10.46 -19.14 14.42
C ILE A 213 -10.79 -18.23 13.22
N ALA A 214 -11.73 -18.63 12.37
CA ALA A 214 -12.14 -17.83 11.21
C ALA A 214 -12.72 -16.48 11.65
N THR A 215 -13.59 -16.49 12.66
CA THR A 215 -14.20 -15.30 13.26
C THR A 215 -13.15 -14.37 13.87
N LEU A 216 -12.21 -14.91 14.65
CA LEU A 216 -11.05 -14.20 15.20
C LEU A 216 -10.25 -13.49 14.12
N VAL A 217 -9.86 -14.22 13.06
CA VAL A 217 -9.08 -13.66 11.96
C VAL A 217 -9.84 -12.54 11.25
N CYS A 218 -11.15 -12.69 11.07
CA CYS A 218 -12.00 -11.67 10.46
C CYS A 218 -11.99 -10.36 11.27
N TYR A 219 -12.34 -10.42 12.56
CA TYR A 219 -12.38 -9.21 13.41
C TYR A 219 -11.00 -8.56 13.58
N ILE A 220 -9.91 -9.34 13.64
CA ILE A 220 -8.55 -8.78 13.68
C ILE A 220 -8.21 -8.03 12.39
N ILE A 221 -8.52 -8.62 11.23
CA ILE A 221 -8.27 -7.97 9.93
C ILE A 221 -9.13 -6.71 9.80
N GLY A 222 -10.40 -6.75 10.19
CA GLY A 222 -11.31 -5.61 10.20
C GLY A 222 -10.80 -4.47 11.08
N GLY A 223 -10.52 -4.75 12.35
CA GLY A 223 -10.00 -3.78 13.31
C GLY A 223 -8.67 -3.15 12.89
N ILE A 224 -7.69 -3.96 12.44
CA ILE A 224 -6.40 -3.45 11.94
C ILE A 224 -6.59 -2.57 10.70
N SER A 225 -7.49 -2.96 9.79
CA SER A 225 -7.79 -2.18 8.59
C SER A 225 -8.36 -0.80 8.96
N LEU A 226 -9.31 -0.72 9.89
CA LEU A 226 -9.87 0.55 10.37
C LEU A 226 -8.84 1.44 11.08
N LEU A 227 -7.97 0.86 11.92
CA LEU A 227 -6.86 1.58 12.53
C LEU A 227 -5.92 2.16 11.46
N PHE A 228 -5.59 1.38 10.44
CA PHE A 228 -4.74 1.83 9.34
C PHE A 228 -5.40 2.95 8.52
N VAL A 229 -6.71 2.88 8.29
CA VAL A 229 -7.47 3.97 7.66
C VAL A 229 -7.40 5.24 8.50
N GLY A 230 -7.65 5.15 9.80
CA GLY A 230 -7.60 6.30 10.69
C GLY A 230 -6.23 7.00 10.66
N VAL A 231 -5.14 6.24 10.75
CA VAL A 231 -3.78 6.77 10.70
C VAL A 231 -3.48 7.42 9.35
N THR A 232 -3.74 6.73 8.24
CA THR A 232 -3.43 7.25 6.89
C THR A 232 -4.26 8.47 6.53
N ASN A 233 -5.55 8.49 6.90
CA ASN A 233 -6.44 9.62 6.67
C ASN A 233 -6.06 10.82 7.54
N TYR A 234 -5.62 10.61 8.78
CA TYR A 234 -5.14 11.68 9.66
C TYR A 234 -3.96 12.43 9.06
N TYR A 235 -2.94 11.72 8.57
CA TYR A 235 -1.77 12.34 7.94
C TYR A 235 -2.16 13.15 6.71
N ARG A 236 -2.89 12.54 5.77
CA ARG A 236 -3.29 13.20 4.52
C ARG A 236 -4.24 14.38 4.75
N GLY A 237 -5.22 14.22 5.65
CA GLY A 237 -6.17 15.28 5.98
C GLY A 237 -5.50 16.47 6.66
N THR A 238 -4.47 16.24 7.47
CA THR A 238 -3.71 17.34 8.11
C THR A 238 -2.90 18.12 7.09
N ILE A 239 -2.23 17.43 6.14
CA ILE A 239 -1.49 18.08 5.06
C ILE A 239 -2.42 18.99 4.23
N LEU A 240 -3.57 18.46 3.82
CA LEU A 240 -4.55 19.21 3.03
C LEU A 240 -5.10 20.41 3.81
N LYS A 241 -5.47 20.24 5.09
CA LYS A 241 -5.97 21.33 5.93
C LYS A 241 -4.95 22.46 6.09
N ASN A 242 -3.69 22.11 6.31
CA ASN A 242 -2.62 23.10 6.46
C ASN A 242 -2.35 23.84 5.15
N TYR A 243 -2.38 23.13 4.02
CA TYR A 243 -2.24 23.73 2.69
C TYR A 243 -3.35 24.75 2.39
N LEU A 244 -4.61 24.37 2.61
CA LEU A 244 -5.75 25.26 2.40
C LEU A 244 -5.70 26.50 3.32
N LYS A 245 -5.21 26.35 4.55
CA LYS A 245 -5.02 27.48 5.48
C LYS A 245 -3.95 28.44 4.98
N GLN A 246 -2.85 27.92 4.43
CA GLN A 246 -1.78 28.74 3.83
C GLN A 246 -2.30 29.50 2.60
N GLN A 247 -3.00 28.81 1.70
CA GLN A 247 -3.56 29.41 0.50
C GLN A 247 -4.55 30.54 0.83
N ALA A 248 -5.46 30.32 1.78
CA ALA A 248 -6.42 31.34 2.22
C ALA A 248 -5.74 32.58 2.84
N ALA A 249 -4.61 32.40 3.54
CA ALA A 249 -3.83 33.51 4.09
C ALA A 249 -3.15 34.32 2.98
N THR A 250 -2.56 33.65 1.99
CA THR A 250 -1.94 34.29 0.83
C THR A 250 -2.95 35.08 -0.01
N ASP A 251 -4.13 34.50 -0.26
CA ASP A 251 -5.21 35.15 -1.01
C ASP A 251 -5.70 36.41 -0.29
N TYR A 252 -5.79 36.37 1.04
CA TYR A 252 -6.17 37.52 1.86
C TYR A 252 -5.13 38.64 1.84
N SER A 253 -3.83 38.32 1.94
CA SER A 253 -2.76 39.34 1.84
C SER A 253 -2.75 40.02 0.46
N ALA A 254 -2.91 39.26 -0.62
CA ALA A 254 -2.98 39.82 -1.97
C ALA A 254 -4.20 40.75 -2.14
N ALA A 255 -5.36 40.38 -1.56
CA ALA A 255 -6.55 41.21 -1.59
C ALA A 255 -6.41 42.53 -0.80
N LEU A 256 -5.59 42.54 0.26
CA LEU A 256 -5.28 43.75 1.03
C LEU A 256 -4.35 44.71 0.27
N GLU A 257 -3.31 44.20 -0.39
CA GLU A 257 -2.39 45.01 -1.20
C GLU A 257 -3.14 45.74 -2.33
N LEU A 258 -4.08 45.06 -2.99
CA LEU A 258 -4.93 45.67 -4.02
C LEU A 258 -5.87 46.77 -3.50
N LYS A 259 -6.23 46.74 -2.20
CA LYS A 259 -7.06 47.78 -1.57
C LYS A 259 -6.26 48.97 -1.05
N GLY A 260 -5.03 48.74 -0.56
CA GLY A 260 -4.17 49.78 0.01
C GLY A 260 -3.33 50.57 -1.01
N GLY A 261 -3.25 50.11 -2.25
CA GLY A 261 -2.53 50.78 -3.35
C GLY A 261 -3.34 51.82 -4.13
N LYS A 262 -4.41 52.38 -3.55
CA LYS A 262 -5.20 53.49 -4.12
C LYS A 262 -5.10 54.71 -3.21
#